data_AF-A0A951UJ28-F1
#
_entry.id   AF-A0A951UJ28-F1
#
_cell.length_a   1.000
_cell.length_b   1.000
_cell.length_c   1.000
_cell.angle_alpha   90.00
_cell.angle_beta   90.00
_cell.angle_gamma   90.00
#
_symmetry.space_group_name_H-M   'P 1'
#
loop_
_entity.id
_entity.type
_entity.pdbx_description
1 polymer ?
#
loop_
_entity_poly.entity_id
_entity_poly.type
_entity_poly.pdbx_seq_one_letter_code
_entity_poly.pdbx_strand_id
1 'polypeptide(L)'
;MQIADLSYIENVLQQELILGSDGVLVMSEASATGLETFTFAISYSITETLSGSNSTSEGTGFAVAVGGEPTATVTVAGDGDIVIQKIKSKLFQNVATASGFIKTISL
;
A
#
# COMPACT_ATOMS: atom_id res chain seq x y z
N MET A 1 25.69 20.60 7.84
CA MET A 1 24.25 20.49 8.15
C MET A 1 24.12 19.46 9.26
N GLN A 2 23.96 19.93 10.50
CA GLN A 2 23.71 19.08 11.67
C GLN A 2 22.24 18.72 11.63
N ILE A 3 21.92 17.43 11.56
CA ILE A 3 20.54 16.96 11.77
C ILE A 3 20.29 17.16 13.26
N ALA A 4 19.51 18.19 13.58
CA ALA A 4 19.03 18.42 14.93
C ALA A 4 18.12 17.25 15.31
N ASP A 5 18.35 16.73 16.52
CA ASP A 5 17.61 15.67 17.18
C ASP A 5 16.11 15.91 17.02
N LEU A 6 15.43 15.01 16.31
CA LEU A 6 13.99 15.09 16.04
C LEU A 6 13.25 14.63 17.30
N SER A 7 13.11 15.54 18.27
CA SER A 7 12.45 15.32 19.55
C SER A 7 10.94 15.01 19.47
N TYR A 8 10.41 14.76 18.27
CA TYR A 8 9.02 14.35 18.02
C TYR A 8 8.86 12.85 17.73
N ILE A 9 9.95 12.06 17.70
CA ILE A 9 9.84 10.59 17.72
C ILE A 9 9.53 10.19 19.18
N GLU A 10 8.36 10.60 19.66
CA GLU A 10 7.78 10.01 20.85
C GLU A 10 7.44 8.55 20.54
N ASN A 11 7.59 7.70 21.55
CA ASN A 11 7.40 6.26 21.45
C ASN A 11 5.93 5.96 21.08
N VAL A 12 5.66 5.81 19.78
CA VAL A 12 4.32 5.48 19.28
C VAL A 12 4.06 4.02 19.61
N LEU A 13 3.22 3.77 20.63
CA LEU A 13 2.82 2.43 21.07
C LEU A 13 2.00 1.67 20.01
N GLN A 14 1.60 2.35 18.93
CA GLN A 14 0.97 1.79 17.74
C GLN A 14 1.88 2.01 16.53
N GLN A 15 1.91 1.04 15.63
CA GLN A 15 2.49 1.20 14.29
C GLN A 15 1.64 2.20 13.51
N GLU A 16 1.85 3.49 13.75
CA GLU A 16 1.21 4.56 12.98
C GLU A 16 2.00 4.78 11.70
N LEU A 17 1.30 4.71 10.57
CA LEU A 17 1.88 5.03 9.27
C LEU A 17 1.99 6.54 9.16
N ILE A 18 3.22 7.06 9.25
CA ILE A 18 3.53 8.48 9.04
C ILE A 18 3.87 8.68 7.56
N LEU A 19 2.93 9.23 6.78
CA LEU A 19 3.18 9.66 5.41
C LEU A 19 3.70 11.09 5.44
N GLY A 20 4.94 11.28 4.96
CA GLY A 20 5.51 12.61 4.79
C GLY A 20 5.15 13.14 3.40
N SER A 21 4.08 13.94 3.32
CA SER A 21 3.52 14.63 2.12
C SER A 21 2.46 13.86 1.32
N ASP A 22 1.66 14.62 0.55
CA ASP A 22 0.74 14.22 -0.53
C ASP A 22 1.22 12.96 -1.25
N GLY A 23 0.73 11.83 -0.79
CA GLY A 23 1.30 10.56 -1.19
C GLY A 23 0.33 9.43 -0.94
N VAL A 24 0.37 8.46 -1.85
CA VAL A 24 -0.24 7.15 -1.68
C VAL A 24 0.85 6.14 -1.38
N LEU A 25 0.57 5.27 -0.43
CA LEU A 25 1.37 4.08 -0.15
C LEU A 25 0.59 2.86 -0.62
N VAL A 26 1.29 1.99 -1.35
CA VAL A 26 0.76 0.70 -1.79
C VAL A 26 1.78 -0.38 -1.48
N MET A 27 1.42 -1.28 -0.57
CA MET A 27 2.22 -2.44 -0.21
C MET A 27 1.49 -3.70 -0.65
N SER A 28 2.15 -4.51 -1.47
CA SER A 28 1.61 -5.77 -1.97
C SER A 28 2.54 -6.90 -1.55
N GLU A 29 2.00 -7.91 -0.87
CA GLU A 29 2.74 -9.03 -0.32
C GLU A 29 2.10 -10.35 -0.77
N ALA A 30 2.93 -11.30 -1.19
CA ALA A 30 2.51 -12.64 -1.56
C ALA A 30 3.49 -13.67 -1.01
N SER A 31 2.98 -14.72 -0.37
CA SER A 31 3.77 -15.82 0.20
C SER A 31 3.07 -17.16 -0.03
N ALA A 32 3.82 -18.20 -0.34
CA ALA A 32 3.33 -19.58 -0.46
C ALA A 32 4.46 -20.56 -0.10
N THR A 33 4.10 -21.74 0.39
CA THR A 33 5.01 -22.83 0.76
C THR A 33 4.74 -24.08 -0.09
N GLY A 34 5.61 -25.10 -0.01
CA GLY A 34 5.43 -26.38 -0.73
C GLY A 34 6.35 -26.56 -1.94
N LEU A 35 6.11 -27.61 -2.73
CA LEU A 35 6.97 -28.02 -3.85
C LEU A 35 6.73 -27.24 -5.14
N GLU A 36 5.47 -26.85 -5.38
CA GLU A 36 5.08 -26.02 -6.53
C GLU A 36 4.44 -24.75 -6.00
N THR A 37 5.22 -23.67 -6.05
CA THR A 37 4.80 -22.35 -5.57
C THR A 37 4.89 -21.31 -6.68
N PHE A 38 3.93 -20.41 -6.71
CA PHE A 38 3.98 -19.21 -7.52
C PHE A 38 3.56 -18.02 -6.68
N THR A 39 4.40 -17.00 -6.60
CA THR A 39 4.07 -15.72 -5.95
C THR A 39 4.28 -14.59 -6.94
N PHE A 40 3.36 -13.64 -6.94
CA PHE A 40 3.41 -12.44 -7.75
C PHE A 40 2.86 -11.29 -6.93
N ALA A 41 3.62 -10.22 -6.81
CA ALA A 41 3.17 -9.00 -6.17
C ALA A 41 3.67 -7.81 -7.00
N ILE A 42 2.78 -6.85 -7.21
CA ILE A 42 3.09 -5.60 -7.90
C ILE A 42 2.37 -4.46 -7.20
N SER A 43 3.11 -3.39 -6.99
CA SER A 43 2.59 -2.13 -6.49
C SER A 43 2.94 -1.03 -7.46
N TYR A 44 2.01 -0.12 -7.68
CA TYR A 44 2.17 1.06 -8.50
C TYR A 44 1.58 2.26 -7.78
N SER A 45 2.28 3.39 -7.86
CA SER A 45 1.83 4.67 -7.35
C SER A 45 2.20 5.76 -8.36
N ILE A 46 1.27 6.65 -8.62
CA ILE A 46 1.49 7.85 -9.43
C ILE A 46 0.94 9.06 -8.69
N THR A 47 1.66 10.17 -8.80
CA THR A 47 1.19 11.48 -8.35
C THR A 47 1.24 12.42 -9.53
N GLU A 48 0.12 13.09 -9.78
CA GLU A 48 -0.02 14.12 -10.80
C GLU A 48 -0.31 15.46 -10.13
N THR A 49 0.53 16.45 -10.40
CA THR A 49 0.30 17.82 -9.93
C THR A 49 -0.74 18.49 -10.82
N LEU A 50 -1.80 19.00 -10.21
CA LEU A 50 -2.82 19.81 -10.87
C LEU A 50 -2.36 21.28 -10.93
N SER A 51 -3.14 22.15 -11.57
CA SER A 51 -2.82 23.58 -11.62
C SER A 51 -2.76 24.18 -10.21
N GLY A 52 -1.65 24.81 -9.83
CA GLY A 52 -1.47 25.41 -8.51
C GLY A 52 -0.74 24.50 -7.52
N SER A 53 -1.20 24.45 -6.27
CA SER A 53 -0.68 23.59 -5.19
C SER A 53 -1.40 22.24 -5.09
N ASN A 54 -2.39 21.99 -5.94
CA ASN A 54 -3.26 20.83 -5.84
C ASN A 54 -2.59 19.62 -6.49
N SER A 55 -2.87 18.43 -5.98
CA SER A 55 -2.35 17.19 -6.53
C SER A 55 -3.39 16.08 -6.48
N THR A 56 -3.24 15.10 -7.37
CA THR A 56 -3.97 13.83 -7.35
C THR A 56 -2.97 12.70 -7.26
N SER A 57 -3.16 11.80 -6.30
CA SER A 57 -2.33 10.61 -6.16
C SER A 57 -3.17 9.35 -6.30
N GLU A 58 -2.69 8.38 -7.06
CA GLU A 58 -3.35 7.11 -7.31
C GLU A 58 -2.40 5.95 -7.02
N GLY A 59 -2.89 4.97 -6.27
CA GLY A 59 -2.15 3.78 -5.88
C GLY A 59 -2.90 2.53 -6.28
N THR A 60 -2.24 1.59 -6.94
CA THR A 60 -2.79 0.27 -7.29
C THR A 60 -1.84 -0.84 -6.85
N GLY A 61 -2.36 -1.80 -6.10
CA GLY A 61 -1.63 -2.98 -5.64
C GLY A 61 -2.32 -4.27 -6.07
N PHE A 62 -1.53 -5.28 -6.37
CA PHE A 62 -2.01 -6.61 -6.71
C PHE A 62 -1.04 -7.68 -6.21
N ALA A 63 -1.57 -8.70 -5.56
CA ALA A 63 -0.83 -9.83 -5.02
C ALA A 63 -1.55 -11.15 -5.33
N VAL A 64 -0.78 -12.16 -5.69
CA VAL A 64 -1.23 -13.53 -5.96
C VAL A 64 -0.21 -14.49 -5.37
N ALA A 65 -0.68 -15.46 -4.60
CA ALA A 65 0.10 -16.58 -4.10
C ALA A 65 -0.61 -17.88 -4.46
N VAL A 66 0.13 -18.84 -4.99
CA VAL A 66 -0.32 -20.19 -5.31
C VAL A 66 0.64 -21.18 -4.66
N GLY A 67 0.11 -22.15 -3.93
CA GLY A 67 0.90 -23.18 -3.25
C GLY A 67 0.24 -23.63 -1.94
N GLY A 68 1.03 -24.25 -1.07
CA GLY A 68 0.66 -24.51 0.32
C GLY A 68 0.60 -23.20 1.12
N GLU A 69 -0.35 -23.11 2.04
CA GLU A 69 -0.53 -21.95 2.94
C GLU A 69 -0.41 -20.58 2.23
N PRO A 70 -1.15 -20.36 1.12
CA PRO A 70 -0.96 -19.16 0.33
C PRO A 70 -1.50 -17.94 1.09
N THR A 71 -0.71 -16.88 1.11
CA THR A 71 -1.06 -15.58 1.71
C THR A 71 -0.87 -14.49 0.67
N ALA A 72 -1.87 -13.63 0.52
CA ALA A 72 -1.79 -12.45 -0.33
C ALA A 72 -2.44 -11.26 0.40
N THR A 73 -1.70 -10.18 0.53
CA THR A 73 -2.14 -8.96 1.21
C THR A 73 -1.85 -7.77 0.32
N VAL A 74 -2.80 -6.84 0.25
CA VAL A 74 -2.56 -5.51 -0.31
C VAL A 74 -3.03 -4.48 0.71
N THR A 75 -2.11 -3.60 1.09
CA THR A 75 -2.37 -2.47 1.97
C THR A 75 -2.25 -1.20 1.14
N VAL A 76 -3.30 -0.36 1.20
CA VAL A 76 -3.29 0.97 0.59
C VAL A 76 -3.55 2.02 1.64
N ALA A 77 -2.76 3.09 1.61
CA ALA A 77 -2.93 4.25 2.46
C ALA A 77 -2.67 5.51 1.63
N GLY A 78 -3.20 6.64 2.06
CA GLY A 78 -3.05 7.90 1.35
C GLY A 78 -3.14 9.07 2.32
N ASP A 79 -2.41 10.12 2.00
CA ASP A 79 -2.50 11.43 2.64
C ASP A 79 -3.39 12.36 1.79
N GLY A 80 -4.11 13.29 2.44
CA GLY A 80 -5.11 14.17 1.83
C GLY A 80 -6.56 13.64 1.85
N ASP A 81 -7.42 14.20 1.00
CA ASP A 81 -8.83 13.81 0.89
C ASP A 81 -8.95 12.49 0.10
N ILE A 82 -9.22 11.40 0.80
CA ILE A 82 -9.43 10.08 0.18
C ILE A 82 -10.75 10.09 -0.58
N VAL A 83 -10.67 9.98 -1.91
CA VAL A 83 -11.84 9.93 -2.80
C VAL A 83 -12.34 8.51 -2.95
N ILE A 84 -11.41 7.56 -3.12
CA ILE A 84 -11.73 6.15 -3.32
C ILE A 84 -10.68 5.29 -2.61
N GLN A 85 -11.14 4.32 -1.83
CA GLN A 85 -10.30 3.24 -1.31
C GLN A 85 -11.04 1.91 -1.48
N LYS A 86 -10.35 0.90 -2.04
CA LYS A 86 -10.94 -0.42 -2.26
C LYS A 86 -9.89 -1.49 -2.08
N ILE A 87 -10.16 -2.42 -1.17
CA ILE A 87 -9.34 -3.61 -0.95
C ILE A 87 -10.23 -4.82 -1.17
N LYS A 88 -9.73 -5.80 -1.91
CA LYS A 88 -10.40 -7.08 -2.12
C LYS A 88 -9.39 -8.19 -1.91
N SER A 89 -9.72 -9.13 -1.04
CA SER A 89 -8.93 -10.34 -0.84
C SER A 89 -9.82 -11.57 -1.05
N LYS A 90 -9.24 -12.60 -1.64
CA LYS A 90 -9.90 -13.89 -1.85
C LYS A 90 -8.92 -15.02 -1.59
N LEU A 91 -9.36 -15.99 -0.82
CA LEU A 91 -8.65 -17.26 -0.60
C LEU A 91 -9.51 -18.39 -1.18
N PHE A 92 -8.90 -19.25 -1.99
CA PHE A 92 -9.56 -20.43 -2.55
C PHE A 92 -8.56 -21.58 -2.71
N GLN A 93 -8.76 -22.65 -1.95
CA GLN A 93 -7.87 -23.83 -1.92
C GLN A 93 -6.40 -23.41 -1.72
N ASN A 94 -5.61 -23.53 -2.79
CA ASN A 94 -4.17 -23.27 -2.84
C ASN A 94 -3.86 -21.94 -3.52
N VAL A 95 -4.83 -21.02 -3.60
CA VAL A 95 -4.67 -19.70 -4.23
C VAL A 95 -5.16 -18.60 -3.29
N ALA A 96 -4.30 -17.64 -2.99
CA ALA A 96 -4.66 -16.38 -2.35
C ALA A 96 -4.45 -15.23 -3.34
N THR A 97 -5.42 -14.33 -3.45
CA THR A 97 -5.31 -13.11 -4.24
C THR A 97 -5.74 -11.91 -3.41
N ALA A 98 -5.05 -10.79 -3.61
CA ALA A 98 -5.42 -9.51 -3.05
C ALA A 98 -5.23 -8.41 -4.10
N SER A 99 -6.15 -7.44 -4.12
CA SER A 99 -6.03 -6.24 -4.93
C SER A 99 -6.46 -5.02 -4.13
N GLY A 100 -5.76 -3.92 -4.36
CA GLY A 100 -5.99 -2.66 -3.68
C GLY A 100 -5.95 -1.50 -4.68
N PHE A 101 -6.83 -0.54 -4.48
CA PHE A 101 -6.83 0.73 -5.20
C PHE A 101 -7.09 1.85 -4.21
N ILE A 102 -6.36 2.95 -4.34
CA ILE A 102 -6.60 4.19 -3.62
C ILE A 102 -6.43 5.39 -4.55
N LYS A 103 -7.26 6.40 -4.36
CA LYS A 103 -7.12 7.72 -4.98
C LYS A 103 -7.32 8.80 -3.93
N THR A 104 -6.38 9.72 -3.85
CA THR A 104 -6.44 10.91 -2.99
C THR A 104 -6.36 12.18 -3.82
N ILE A 105 -6.93 13.25 -3.28
CA ILE A 105 -6.80 14.61 -3.80
C ILE A 105 -6.28 15.47 -2.67
N SER A 106 -5.35 16.35 -3.00
CA SER A 106 -4.91 17.41 -2.10
C SER A 106 -5.22 18.75 -2.71
N LEU A 107 -5.83 19.60 -1.89
CA LEU A 107 -6.41 20.90 -2.27
C LEU A 107 -5.65 22.07 -1.65
#